data_AF-A0A2G9M049-F1
#
_entry.id   AF-A0A2G9M049-F1
#
_cell.length_a   1.000
_cell.length_b   1.000
_cell.length_c   1.000
_cell.angle_alpha   90.00
_cell.angle_beta   90.00
_cell.angle_gamma   90.00
#
_symmetry.space_group_name_H-M   'P 1'
#
loop_
_entity.id
_entity.type
_entity.pdbx_description
1 polymer ?
#
loop_
_entity_poly.entity_id
_entity_poly.type
_entity_poly.pdbx_seq_one_letter_code
_entity_poly.pdbx_strand_id
1 'polypeptide(L)'
;MNSEDIYNCIKTRRSIRKFDESRKVEWEKVCTILDAARYAPNAGNLQCWKFVVVRDKDARKNLATAAFRQYWMTDAPVFIVVCAVLKRLRDHYGERGVGLYAIQ
;
A
#
# COMPACT_ATOMS: atom_id res chain seq x y z
N MET A 1 -19.97 10.51 7.91
CA MET A 1 -19.39 9.33 8.55
C MET A 1 -19.07 9.73 9.98
N ASN A 2 -19.73 9.13 10.95
CA ASN A 2 -19.51 9.43 12.36
C ASN A 2 -18.37 8.53 12.90
N SER A 3 -17.97 8.75 14.15
CA SER A 3 -16.92 7.95 14.79
C SER A 3 -17.26 6.45 14.88
N GLU A 4 -18.55 6.13 15.00
CA GLU A 4 -19.03 4.75 15.13
C GLU A 4 -18.86 3.97 13.82
N ASP A 5 -19.11 4.61 12.67
CA ASP A 5 -18.88 4.01 11.35
C ASP A 5 -17.41 3.61 11.18
N ILE A 6 -16.48 4.50 11.54
CA ILE A 6 -15.03 4.26 11.43
C ILE A 6 -14.61 3.13 12.36
N TYR A 7 -15.05 3.17 13.61
CA TYR A 7 -14.76 2.12 14.60
C TYR A 7 -15.20 0.74 14.10
N ASN A 8 -16.42 0.64 13.57
CA ASN A 8 -16.95 -0.60 13.02
C ASN A 8 -16.20 -1.07 11.77
N CYS A 9 -15.84 -0.16 10.86
CA CYS A 9 -14.99 -0.50 9.71
C CYS A 9 -13.64 -1.10 10.14
N ILE A 10 -12.98 -0.52 11.14
CA ILE A 10 -11.70 -1.02 11.66
C ILE A 10 -11.88 -2.40 12.30
N LYS A 11 -12.90 -2.55 13.16
CA LYS A 11 -13.15 -3.78 13.93
C LYS A 11 -13.54 -4.97 13.06
N THR A 12 -14.29 -4.73 11.98
CA THR A 12 -14.83 -5.80 11.12
C THR A 12 -13.91 -6.16 9.96
N ARG A 13 -12.88 -5.36 9.66
CA ARG A 13 -11.93 -5.60 8.56
C ARG A 13 -11.23 -6.96 8.69
N ARG A 14 -11.13 -7.67 7.56
CA ARG A 14 -10.39 -8.94 7.42
C ARG A 14 -9.48 -8.90 6.20
N SER A 15 -8.48 -9.78 6.14
CA SER A 15 -7.69 -9.98 4.93
C SER A 15 -8.48 -10.79 3.93
N ILE A 16 -8.76 -10.21 2.76
CA ILE A 16 -9.49 -10.85 1.66
C ILE A 16 -8.49 -11.53 0.71
N ARG A 17 -8.80 -12.76 0.30
CA ARG A 17 -7.96 -13.58 -0.59
C ARG A 17 -8.68 -14.13 -1.82
N LYS A 18 -9.88 -13.64 -2.09
CA LYS A 18 -10.67 -13.98 -3.27
C LYS A 18 -11.33 -12.69 -3.76
N PHE A 19 -11.10 -12.36 -5.02
CA PHE A 19 -11.59 -11.13 -5.64
C PHE A 19 -12.41 -11.47 -6.87
N ASP A 20 -13.29 -10.55 -7.25
CA ASP A 20 -14.00 -10.65 -8.52
C ASP A 20 -13.10 -10.15 -9.65
N GLU A 21 -12.59 -11.09 -10.45
CA GLU A 21 -11.70 -10.83 -11.58
C GLU A 21 -12.35 -9.99 -12.68
N SER A 22 -13.68 -10.03 -12.79
CA SER A 22 -14.43 -9.28 -13.80
C SER A 22 -14.60 -7.81 -13.42
N ARG A 23 -14.51 -7.50 -12.12
CA ARG A 23 -14.75 -6.17 -11.58
C ARG A 23 -13.48 -5.33 -11.62
N LYS A 24 -13.52 -4.26 -12.42
CA LYS A 24 -12.46 -3.24 -12.43
C LYS A 24 -12.60 -2.31 -11.22
N VAL A 25 -11.48 -1.74 -10.81
CA VAL A 25 -11.42 -0.64 -9.83
C VAL A 25 -11.14 0.66 -10.59
N GLU A 26 -11.98 1.65 -10.35
CA GLU A 26 -11.93 3.00 -10.90
C GLU A 26 -10.70 3.75 -10.35
N TRP A 27 -10.08 4.57 -11.18
CA TRP A 27 -8.81 5.22 -10.84
C TRP A 27 -8.96 6.20 -9.68
N GLU A 28 -10.11 6.86 -9.60
CA GLU A 28 -10.48 7.82 -8.57
C GLU A 28 -10.49 7.14 -7.19
N LYS A 29 -10.97 5.89 -7.09
CA LYS A 29 -10.95 5.13 -5.84
C LYS A 29 -9.52 4.82 -5.39
N VAL A 30 -8.64 4.47 -6.34
CA VAL A 30 -7.23 4.26 -6.05
C VAL A 30 -6.59 5.56 -5.57
N CYS A 31 -6.87 6.68 -6.23
CA CYS A 31 -6.38 8.00 -5.82
C CYS A 31 -6.84 8.37 -4.41
N THR A 32 -8.12 8.18 -4.08
CA THR A 32 -8.64 8.44 -2.73
C THR A 32 -7.92 7.62 -1.66
N ILE A 33 -7.63 6.34 -1.94
CA ILE A 33 -6.89 5.48 -1.00
C ILE A 33 -5.45 5.99 -0.82
N LEU A 34 -4.77 6.37 -1.90
CA LEU A 34 -3.40 6.89 -1.84
C LEU A 34 -3.33 8.26 -1.15
N ASP A 35 -4.34 9.10 -1.37
CA ASP A 35 -4.45 10.40 -0.71
C ASP A 35 -4.63 10.20 0.80
N ALA A 36 -5.52 9.31 1.22
CA ALA A 36 -5.67 8.94 2.63
C ALA A 36 -4.35 8.38 3.22
N ALA A 37 -3.64 7.53 2.48
CA ALA A 37 -2.37 6.95 2.93
C ALA A 37 -1.30 8.02 3.21
N ARG A 38 -1.26 9.12 2.44
CA ARG A 38 -0.26 10.18 2.62
C ARG A 38 -0.42 10.96 3.94
N TYR A 39 -1.62 10.92 4.54
CA TYR A 39 -1.91 11.55 5.83
C TYR A 39 -1.49 10.70 7.04
N ALA A 40 -1.00 9.47 6.81
CA ALA A 40 -0.46 8.65 7.88
C ALA A 40 0.73 9.36 8.57
N PRO A 41 0.86 9.25 9.90
CA PRO A 41 1.99 9.83 10.62
C PRO A 41 3.31 9.21 10.14
N ASN A 42 4.34 10.04 9.95
CA ASN A 42 5.66 9.59 9.54
C ASN A 42 6.77 10.51 10.09
N ALA A 43 7.97 9.95 10.29
CA ALA A 43 9.10 10.66 10.87
C ALA A 43 9.43 11.94 10.09
N GLY A 44 9.36 13.08 10.78
CA GLY A 44 9.65 14.40 10.22
C GLY A 44 8.70 14.85 9.10
N ASN A 45 7.56 14.17 8.92
CA ASN A 45 6.64 14.36 7.79
C ASN A 45 7.35 14.37 6.42
N LEU A 46 8.46 13.62 6.30
CA LEU A 46 9.30 13.58 5.10
C LEU A 46 8.63 12.84 3.94
N GLN A 47 7.54 12.13 4.21
CA GLN A 47 6.81 11.29 3.24
C GLN A 47 7.77 10.34 2.52
N CYS A 48 8.53 9.57 3.30
CA CYS A 48 9.59 8.68 2.83
C CYS A 48 9.06 7.39 2.20
N TRP A 49 7.96 7.47 1.47
CA TRP A 49 7.33 6.38 0.76
C TRP A 49 7.11 6.71 -0.71
N LYS A 50 7.11 5.68 -1.54
CA LYS A 50 6.64 5.71 -2.92
C LYS A 50 5.62 4.61 -3.10
N PHE A 51 4.45 4.98 -3.63
CA PHE A 51 3.40 4.04 -3.98
C PHE A 51 3.50 3.72 -5.48
N VAL A 52 3.66 2.46 -5.81
CA VAL A 52 3.63 1.97 -7.20
C VAL A 52 2.33 1.22 -7.43
N VAL A 53 1.47 1.79 -8.27
CA VAL A 53 0.20 1.14 -8.64
C VAL A 53 0.41 0.24 -9.83
N VAL A 54 0.10 -1.05 -9.68
CA VAL A 54 0.28 -2.07 -10.70
C VAL A 54 -1.07 -2.63 -11.11
N ARG A 55 -1.45 -2.38 -12.37
CA ARG A 55 -2.71 -2.86 -12.99
C ARG A 55 -2.45 -3.86 -14.10
N ASP A 56 -1.28 -3.78 -14.73
CA ASP A 56 -0.86 -4.69 -15.79
C ASP A 56 -0.90 -6.16 -15.32
N LYS A 57 -1.42 -7.03 -16.18
CA LYS A 57 -1.70 -8.43 -15.83
C LYS A 57 -0.40 -9.22 -15.62
N ASP A 58 0.58 -9.02 -16.49
CA ASP A 58 1.83 -9.78 -16.45
C ASP A 58 2.71 -9.29 -15.28
N ALA A 59 2.74 -7.98 -15.03
CA ALA A 59 3.38 -7.41 -13.86
C ALA A 59 2.79 -7.94 -12.55
N ARG A 60 1.46 -8.02 -12.42
CA ARG A 60 0.79 -8.61 -11.25
C ARG A 60 1.14 -10.09 -11.08
N LYS A 61 1.21 -10.85 -12.17
CA LYS A 61 1.65 -12.26 -12.14
C LYS A 61 3.09 -12.40 -11.64
N ASN A 62 4.00 -11.59 -12.16
CA ASN A 62 5.40 -11.57 -11.72
C ASN A 62 5.54 -11.22 -10.23
N LEU A 63 4.73 -10.25 -9.75
CA LEU A 63 4.67 -9.92 -8.33
C LEU A 63 4.16 -11.09 -7.49
N ALA A 64 3.13 -11.81 -7.94
CA ALA A 64 2.63 -12.99 -7.24
C ALA A 64 3.69 -14.11 -7.16
N THR A 65 4.47 -14.31 -8.23
CA THR A 65 5.61 -15.24 -8.23
C THR A 65 6.65 -14.82 -7.20
N ALA A 66 7.04 -13.55 -7.17
CA ALA A 66 8.01 -13.00 -6.20
C ALA A 66 7.48 -13.03 -4.76
N ALA A 67 6.17 -12.90 -4.57
CA ALA A 67 5.50 -12.98 -3.27
C ALA A 67 5.27 -14.44 -2.83
N PHE A 68 6.28 -15.30 -2.97
CA PHE A 68 6.22 -16.73 -2.64
C PHE A 68 5.11 -17.49 -3.39
N ARG A 69 4.92 -17.21 -4.68
CA ARG A 69 3.95 -17.90 -5.55
C ARG A 69 2.50 -17.81 -5.04
N GLN A 70 2.13 -16.71 -4.40
CA GLN A 70 0.77 -16.48 -3.90
C GLN A 70 -0.20 -16.10 -5.02
N TYR A 71 -0.46 -17.00 -5.97
CA TYR A 71 -1.21 -16.68 -7.19
C TYR A 71 -2.65 -16.22 -6.97
N TRP A 72 -3.28 -16.55 -5.83
CA TRP A 72 -4.61 -16.01 -5.48
C TRP A 72 -4.68 -14.47 -5.51
N MET A 73 -3.55 -13.78 -5.31
CA MET A 73 -3.55 -12.32 -5.36
C MET A 73 -3.81 -11.79 -6.77
N THR A 74 -3.54 -12.56 -7.83
CA THR A 74 -3.75 -12.11 -9.22
C THR A 74 -5.23 -11.90 -9.56
N ASP A 75 -6.14 -12.37 -8.70
CA ASP A 75 -7.56 -12.08 -8.83
C ASP A 75 -7.86 -10.60 -8.55
N ALA A 76 -7.04 -9.94 -7.72
CA ALA A 76 -7.21 -8.51 -7.42
C ALA A 76 -6.76 -7.65 -8.62
N PRO A 77 -7.61 -6.74 -9.13
CA PRO A 77 -7.32 -5.97 -10.34
C PRO A 77 -6.26 -4.88 -10.18
N VAL A 78 -5.85 -4.56 -8.93
CA VAL A 78 -4.88 -3.50 -8.61
C VAL A 78 -4.00 -3.94 -7.45
N PHE A 79 -2.68 -3.88 -7.62
CA PHE A 79 -1.72 -3.99 -6.50
C PHE A 79 -1.14 -2.61 -6.20
N ILE A 80 -0.96 -2.31 -4.92
CA ILE A 80 -0.22 -1.13 -4.45
C ILE A 80 1.04 -1.65 -3.78
N VAL A 81 2.19 -1.43 -4.41
CA VAL A 81 3.50 -1.74 -3.81
C VAL A 81 3.99 -0.50 -3.08
N VAL A 82 4.23 -0.64 -1.78
CA VAL A 82 4.73 0.44 -0.93
C VAL A 82 6.24 0.28 -0.77
N CYS A 83 7.00 1.29 -1.20
CA CYS A 83 8.45 1.29 -1.13
C CYS A 83 8.95 2.39 -0.21
N ALA A 84 9.86 2.06 0.71
CA ALA A 84 10.58 3.07 1.50
C ALA A 84 11.59 3.83 0.63
N VAL A 85 11.67 5.15 0.83
CA VAL A 85 12.62 6.04 0.15
C VAL A 85 13.78 6.34 1.09
N LEU A 86 14.72 5.40 1.18
CA LEU A 86 15.81 5.42 2.16
C LEU A 86 16.71 6.65 2.06
N LYS A 87 16.89 7.20 0.85
CA LYS A 87 17.71 8.40 0.66
C LYS A 87 17.19 9.58 1.48
N ARG A 88 15.88 9.84 1.47
CA ARG A 88 15.27 10.95 2.23
C ARG A 88 15.50 10.80 3.74
N LEU A 89 15.39 9.56 4.23
CA LEU A 89 15.64 9.25 5.63
C LEU A 89 17.10 9.40 6.01
N ARG A 90 18.02 8.92 5.15
CA ARG A 90 19.46 9.07 5.36
C ARG A 90 19.88 10.55 5.38
N ASP A 91 19.37 11.32 4.43
CA ASP A 91 19.72 12.74 4.29
C ASP A 91 19.31 13.57 5.53
N HIS A 92 18.23 13.18 6.22
CA HIS A 92 17.72 13.91 7.39
C HIS A 92 18.12 13.31 8.75
N TYR A 93 18.14 11.98 8.87
CA TYR A 93 18.35 11.25 10.13
C TYR A 93 19.57 10.32 10.13
N GLY A 94 20.38 10.31 9.06
CA GLY A 94 21.53 9.42 8.91
C GLY A 94 21.14 7.93 8.90
N GLU A 95 22.06 7.06 9.32
CA GLU A 95 21.83 5.61 9.36
C GLU A 95 20.69 5.20 10.31
N ARG A 96 20.42 6.01 11.35
CA ARG A 96 19.25 5.81 12.22
C ARG A 96 17.94 5.94 11.43
N GLY A 97 17.88 6.88 10.50
CA GLY A 97 16.72 7.03 9.61
C GLY A 97 16.45 5.79 8.78
N VAL A 98 17.50 5.22 8.21
CA VAL A 98 17.43 4.02 7.37
C VAL A 98 17.04 2.79 8.19
N GLY A 99 17.65 2.59 9.35
CA GLY A 99 17.46 1.39 10.16
C GLY A 99 16.21 1.37 11.04
N LEU A 100 15.66 2.55 11.41
CA LEU A 100 14.54 2.64 12.35
C LEU A 100 13.29 3.27 11.73
N TYR A 101 13.43 4.40 11.05
CA TYR A 101 12.28 5.18 10.56
C TYR A 101 11.75 4.69 9.20
N ALA A 102 12.52 3.87 8.48
CA ALA A 102 12.08 3.27 7.22
C ALA A 102 11.07 2.12 7.38
N ILE A 103 10.93 1.59 8.60
CA ILE A 103 10.13 0.39 8.91
C ILE A 103 8.75 0.76 9.48
N GLN A 104 8.53 2.05 9.78
CA GLN A 104 7.28 2.58 10.34
C GLN A 104 6.13 2.55 9.33
#